data_AF-A0A916HXH1-F1
#
_entry.id   AF-A0A916HXH1-F1
#
_cell.length_a   1.000
_cell.length_b   1.000
_cell.length_c   1.000
_cell.angle_alpha   90.00
_cell.angle_beta   90.00
_cell.angle_gamma   90.00
#
_symmetry.space_group_name_H-M   'P 1'
#
loop_
_entity.id
_entity.type
_entity.pdbx_description
1 polymer ?
#
loop_
_entity_poly.entity_id
_entity_poly.type
_entity_poly.pdbx_seq_one_letter_code
_entity_poly.pdbx_strand_id
1 'polypeptide(L)' 'METLTLKARAGKDGVLRLEIPTNQADQELEIVLVMQRIINEPVDAMGYPLGYFDETYGSLADDPIERNQPSHPDVRDEIE' A
#
# COMPACT_ATOMS: atom_id res chain seq x y z
N MET A 1 22.57 -7.61 9.45
CA MET A 1 21.17 -7.14 9.43
C MET A 1 20.32 -8.28 9.94
N GLU A 2 19.71 -8.07 11.10
CA GLU A 2 18.75 -9.00 11.69
C GLU A 2 17.39 -8.29 11.70
N THR A 3 16.35 -8.94 11.17
CA THR A 3 15.02 -8.34 11.05
C THR A 3 14.08 -9.01 12.05
N LEU A 4 13.69 -8.28 13.11
CA LEU A 4 12.62 -8.71 14.01
C LEU A 4 11.26 -8.20 13.51
N THR A 5 10.26 -9.08 13.47
CA THR A 5 8.87 -8.70 13.21
C THR A 5 8.07 -8.76 14.51
N LEU A 6 7.62 -7.60 14.99
CA LEU A 6 6.82 -7.45 16.22
C LEU A 6 5.43 -6.92 15.87
N LYS A 7 4.38 -7.60 16.33
CA LYS A 7 3.00 -7.09 16.25
C LYS A 7 2.63 -6.43 17.58
N ALA A 8 2.41 -5.13 17.55
CA ALA A 8 2.00 -4.36 18.72
C ALA A 8 0.80 -3.46 18.37
N ARG A 9 -0.03 -3.16 19.37
CA ARG A 9 -1.17 -2.24 19.24
C ARG A 9 -0.97 -1.08 20.20
N ALA A 10 -1.18 0.15 19.73
CA ALA A 10 -1.13 1.32 20.57
C ALA A 10 -2.22 1.26 21.64
N GLY A 11 -1.88 1.69 22.86
CA GLY A 11 -2.83 1.82 23.95
C GLY A 11 -3.88 2.89 23.68
N LYS A 12 -4.93 2.92 24.50
CA LYS A 12 -5.97 3.97 24.44
C LYS A 12 -5.42 5.37 24.74
N ASP A 13 -4.26 5.44 25.38
CA ASP A 13 -3.47 6.64 25.65
C ASP A 13 -2.64 7.11 24.43
N GLY A 14 -2.67 6.36 23.32
CA GLY A 14 -1.89 6.66 22.13
C GLY A 14 -0.43 6.19 22.20
N VAL A 15 -0.04 5.46 23.25
CA VAL A 15 1.35 5.01 23.43
C VAL A 15 1.53 3.59 22.89
N LEU A 16 2.52 3.40 22.01
CA LEU A 16 2.96 2.08 21.57
C LEU A 16 4.17 1.64 22.41
N ARG A 17 4.00 0.58 23.21
CA ARG A 17 5.08 0.00 24.03
C ARG A 17 5.68 -1.18 23.28
N LEU A 18 6.98 -1.12 23.00
CA LEU A 18 7.74 -2.18 22.34
C LEU A 18 8.78 -2.74 23.32
N GLU A 19 8.70 -4.02 23.59
CA GLU A 19 9.73 -4.77 24.32
C GLU A 19 10.52 -5.58 23.30
N ILE A 20 11.77 -5.19 23.08
CA ILE A 20 12.66 -5.85 22.10
C ILE A 20 13.60 -6.75 22.90
N PRO A 21 13.39 -8.08 22.93
CA PRO A 21 14.36 -8.98 23.53
C PRO A 21 15.66 -8.90 22.73
N THR A 22 16.77 -8.64 23.43
CA THR A 22 18.09 -8.53 22.83
C THR A 22 19.10 -9.30 23.68
N ASN A 23 20.09 -9.89 23.01
CA ASN A 23 21.26 -10.49 23.66
C ASN A 23 22.44 -9.50 23.75
N GLN A 24 22.26 -8.26 23.27
CA GLN A 24 23.28 -7.20 23.27
C GLN A 24 23.18 -6.40 24.58
N ALA A 25 23.49 -7.04 25.70
CA ALA A 25 23.57 -6.33 26.98
C ALA A 25 24.75 -5.35 26.98
N ASP A 26 24.53 -4.15 27.52
CA ASP A 26 25.56 -3.11 27.72
C ASP A 26 26.24 -2.61 26.42
N GLN A 27 25.50 -2.64 25.31
CA GLN A 27 25.96 -2.14 24.01
C GLN A 27 25.10 -0.98 23.52
N GLU A 28 25.74 -0.05 22.81
CA GLU A 28 25.06 1.03 22.10
C GLU A 28 24.43 0.49 20.80
N LEU A 29 23.13 0.69 20.64
CA LEU A 29 22.36 0.21 19.49
C LEU A 29 21.69 1.39 18.81
N GLU A 30 21.92 1.53 17.50
CA GLU A 30 21.17 2.46 16.66
C GLU A 30 19.90 1.76 16.14
N ILE A 31 18.74 2.39 16.37
CA ILE A 31 17.44 1.83 15.98
C ILE A 31 16.70 2.85 15.10
N VAL A 32 16.29 2.40 13.90
CA VAL A 32 15.43 3.18 13.00
C VAL A 32 14.01 2.60 13.02
N LEU A 33 13.06 3.40 13.49
CA LEU A 33 11.63 3.03 13.54
C LEU A 33 10.87 3.74 12.42
N VAL A 34 10.23 2.98 11.54
CA VAL A 34 9.34 3.51 10.50
C VAL A 34 7.90 3.16 10.89
N MET A 35 7.11 4.18 11.23
CA MET A 35 5.69 4.02 11.55
C MET A 35 4.84 4.44 10.36
N GLN A 36 4.07 3.50 9.82
CA GLN A 36 3.05 3.77 8.82
C GLN A 36 1.69 3.38 9.37
N ARG A 37 0.73 4.28 9.26
CA ARG A 37 -0.66 3.98 9.61
C ARG A 37 -1.18 2.98 8.59
N ILE A 38 -1.51 1.76 9.03
CA ILE A 38 -2.25 0.82 8.19
C ILE A 38 -3.70 1.30 8.16
N ILE A 39 -4.08 1.95 7.06
CA ILE A 39 -5.47 2.29 6.77
C ILE A 39 -6.08 1.05 6.13
N ASN A 40 -6.77 0.23 6.93
CA ASN A 40 -7.62 -0.84 6.40
C ASN A 40 -8.99 -0.22 6.10
N GLU A 41 -9.09 0.46 4.96
CA GLU A 41 -10.40 0.79 4.41
C GLU A 41 -11.13 -0.51 4.05
N PRO A 42 -12.45 -0.60 4.31
CA PRO A 42 -13.20 -1.77 3.91
C PRO A 42 -13.16 -1.86 2.38
N VAL A 43 -12.83 -3.06 1.89
CA VAL A 43 -12.74 -3.35 0.46
C VAL A 43 -13.80 -4.36 0.06
N ASP A 44 -14.20 -4.32 -1.22
CA ASP A 44 -15.08 -5.32 -1.82
C ASP A 44 -14.36 -6.66 -2.07
N ALA A 45 -15.05 -7.62 -2.69
CA ALA A 45 -14.50 -8.94 -3.02
C ALA A 45 -13.32 -8.90 -4.02
N MET A 46 -13.15 -7.79 -4.74
CA MET A 46 -12.05 -7.57 -5.69
C MET A 46 -10.92 -6.71 -5.10
N GLY A 47 -11.04 -6.27 -3.85
CA GLY A 47 -10.02 -5.48 -3.16
C GLY A 47 -10.10 -3.97 -3.41
N TYR A 48 -11.18 -3.46 -4.03
CA TYR A 48 -11.38 -2.03 -4.19
C TYR A 48 -12.02 -1.43 -2.93
N PRO A 49 -11.67 -0.19 -2.54
CA PRO A 49 -12.39 0.51 -1.49
C PRO A 49 -13.90 0.51 -1.75
N LEU A 50 -14.71 0.27 -0.72
CA LEU A 50 -16.17 0.32 -0.86
C LEU A 50 -16.61 1.68 -1.43
N GLY A 51 -17.48 1.66 -2.45
CA GLY A 51 -17.99 2.87 -3.11
C GLY A 51 -17.05 3.48 -4.16
N TYR A 52 -15.83 2.95 -4.35
CA TYR A 52 -14.85 3.49 -5.29
C TYR A 52 -15.43 3.72 -6.69
N PHE A 53 -16.13 2.73 -7.25
CA PHE A 53 -16.71 2.86 -8.59
C PHE A 53 -17.89 3.80 -8.64
N ASP A 54 -18.73 3.88 -7.60
CA ASP A 54 -19.84 4.84 -7.56
C ASP A 54 -19.33 6.29 -7.57
N GLU A 55 -18.20 6.54 -6.90
CA GLU A 55 -17.57 7.87 -6.83
C GLU A 55 -16.74 8.22 -8.07
N THR A 56 -16.10 7.25 -8.71
CA THR A 56 -15.10 7.50 -9.77
C THR A 56 -15.59 7.17 -11.18
N TYR A 57 -16.69 6.43 -11.32
CA TYR A 57 -17.27 6.12 -12.61
C TYR A 57 -17.67 7.40 -13.35
N GLY A 58 -17.11 7.59 -14.54
CA GLY A 58 -17.34 8.80 -15.32
C GLY A 58 -16.58 10.03 -14.82
N SER A 59 -15.54 9.86 -14.00
CA SER A 59 -14.66 10.97 -13.56
C SER A 59 -14.00 11.76 -14.70
N LEU A 60 -14.01 11.21 -15.92
CA LEU A 60 -13.54 11.84 -17.16
C LEU A 60 -14.68 12.11 -18.16
N ALA A 61 -15.94 12.15 -17.70
CA ALA A 61 -17.08 12.43 -18.58
C ALA A 61 -17.03 13.85 -19.17
N ASP A 62 -16.52 14.81 -18.39
CA ASP A 62 -16.39 16.22 -18.79
C ASP A 62 -15.14 16.47 -19.66
N ASP A 63 -14.13 15.61 -19.58
CA ASP A 63 -12.91 15.67 -20.38
C ASP A 63 -12.49 14.27 -20.85
N PRO A 64 -13.20 13.71 -21.87
CA PRO A 64 -12.93 12.36 -22.34
C PRO A 64 -11.54 12.26 -22.95
N ILE A 65 -10.80 11.20 -22.60
CA ILE A 65 -9.50 10.93 -23.21
C ILE A 65 -9.67 10.62 -24.70
N GLU A 66 -9.09 11.47 -25.55
CA GLU A 66 -8.97 11.20 -26.98
C GLU A 66 -8.04 10.01 -27.21
N ARG A 67 -8.63 8.86 -27.53
CA ARG A 67 -7.85 7.70 -28.00
C ARG A 67 -7.56 7.88 -29.47
N ASN A 68 -6.34 8.32 -29.80
CA ASN A 68 -5.78 8.29 -31.16
C ASN A 68 -5.46 6.85 -31.60
N GLN A 69 -6.40 5.91 -31.40
CA GLN A 69 -6.20 4.52 -31.75
C GLN A 69 -6.29 4.38 -33.28
N PRO A 70 -5.29 3.78 -33.94
CA PRO A 70 -5.38 3.47 -35.36
C PRO A 70 -6.60 2.55 -35.63
N SER A 71 -7.15 2.62 -36.85
CA SER A 71 -8.29 1.79 -37.26
C SER A 71 -8.03 0.28 -37.16
N HIS A 72 -6.75 -0.10 -37.11
CA HIS A 72 -6.28 -1.46 -36.97
C HIS A 72 -5.48 -1.60 -35.68
N PRO A 73 -5.62 -2.74 -34.97
CA PRO A 73 -4.79 -3.02 -33.81
C PRO A 73 -3.33 -3.16 -34.23
N ASP A 74 -2.41 -2.82 -33.32
CA ASP A 74 -0.99 -3.07 -33.53
C ASP A 74 -0.76 -4.58 -33.70
N VAL A 75 -0.11 -4.96 -34.79
CA VAL A 75 0.27 -6.34 -35.06
C VAL A 75 1.65 -6.58 -34.48
N ARG A 76 1.81 -7.62 -33.66
CA ARG A 76 3.13 -8.02 -33.15
C ARG A 76 3.98 -8.56 -34.30
N ASP A 77 5.27 -8.28 -34.28
CA ASP A 77 6.22 -8.88 -35.20
C ASP A 77 6.19 -10.41 -35.11
N GLU A 78 6.46 -11.07 -36.23
CA GLU A 78 6.65 -12.52 -36.25
C GLU A 78 7.90 -12.89 -35.44
N ILE A 79 7.86 -14.07 -34.84
CA ILE A 79 8.97 -14.62 -34.07
C ILE A 79 10.00 -15.15 -35.08
N GLU A 80 11.22 -14.62 -35.07
CA GLU A 80 12.36 -15.13 -35.87
C GLU A 80 12.92 -16.45 -35.31
#